data_AF-A0A0F2QVZ2-F1
#
_entry.id   AF-A0A0F2QVZ2-F1
#
_cell.length_a   1.000
_cell.length_b   1.000
_cell.length_c   1.000
_cell.angle_alpha   90.00
_cell.angle_beta   90.00
_cell.angle_gamma   90.00
#
_symmetry.space_group_name_H-M   'P 1'
#
loop_
_entity.id
_entity.type
_entity.pdbx_description
1 polymer ?
#
loop_
_entity_poly.entity_id
_entity_poly.type
_entity_poly.pdbx_seq_one_letter_code
_entity_poly.pdbx_strand_id
1 'polypeptide(L)' 'MLSGSKFARSADVALGGGGIRTFSFKALSPGTTNLHFVLKRSWEPLQSAVDQFQTTVHVRAKKG' A
#
# COMPACT_ATOMS: atom_id res chain seq x y z
N MET A 1 10.78 3.10 -3.56
CA MET A 1 11.00 3.05 -2.09
C MET A 1 9.76 3.59 -1.38
N LEU A 2 9.30 2.94 -0.32
CA LEU A 2 8.21 3.47 0.51
C LEU A 2 8.69 4.78 1.17
N SER A 3 7.98 5.88 0.92
CA SER A 3 8.29 7.18 1.50
C SER A 3 7.39 7.55 2.67
N GLY A 4 6.27 6.83 2.85
CA GLY A 4 5.37 7.00 3.98
C GLY A 4 4.03 6.32 3.77
N SER A 5 3.21 6.31 4.82
CA SER A 5 1.80 5.95 4.72
C SER A 5 0.95 6.82 5.65
N LYS A 6 -0.31 7.04 5.29
CA LYS A 6 -1.27 7.78 6.09
C LYS A 6 -2.59 7.03 6.14
N PHE A 7 -3.17 6.92 7.32
CA PHE A 7 -4.53 6.43 7.49
C PHE A 7 -5.51 7.59 7.64
N ALA A 8 -6.65 7.50 6.99
CA ALA A 8 -7.78 8.40 7.17
C ALA A 8 -9.04 7.57 7.41
N ARG A 9 -9.79 7.89 8.46
CA ARG A 9 -11.16 7.39 8.64
C ARG A 9 -12.05 7.91 7.53
N SER A 10 -13.04 7.12 7.12
CA SER A 10 -14.09 7.62 6.21
C SER A 10 -14.88 8.73 6.90
N ALA A 11 -15.32 9.74 6.13
CA ALA A 11 -16.29 10.70 6.65
C ALA A 11 -17.57 9.92 7.03
N ASP A 12 -18.20 10.31 8.14
CA ASP A 12 -19.51 9.79 8.58
C ASP A 12 -19.56 8.36 9.14
N VAL A 13 -18.42 7.77 9.53
CA VAL A 13 -18.42 6.46 10.20
C VAL A 13 -18.45 6.53 11.73
N ALA A 14 -19.29 5.68 12.35
CA ALA A 14 -19.36 5.48 13.79
C ALA A 14 -18.14 4.71 14.34
N LEU A 15 -18.08 4.50 15.66
CA LEU A 15 -17.07 3.65 16.31
C LEU A 15 -17.05 2.25 15.66
N GLY A 16 -15.84 1.76 15.39
CA GLY A 16 -15.63 0.49 14.66
C GLY A 16 -15.69 0.63 13.13
N GLY A 17 -16.00 1.82 12.61
CA GLY A 17 -15.96 2.10 11.19
C GLY A 17 -14.56 2.03 10.58
N GLY A 18 -14.51 1.60 9.32
CA GLY A 18 -13.26 1.48 8.56
C GLY A 18 -12.69 2.83 8.11
N GLY A 19 -11.66 2.73 7.27
CA GLY A 19 -11.03 3.88 6.63
C GLY A 19 -10.08 3.43 5.53
N ILE A 20 -9.32 4.38 4.99
CA ILE A 20 -8.39 4.17 3.88
C ILE A 20 -6.97 4.43 4.37
N ARG A 21 -6.06 3.49 4.07
CA ARG A 21 -4.61 3.70 4.23
C ARG A 21 -3.98 3.96 2.87
N THR A 22 -3.40 5.14 2.71
CA THR A 22 -2.65 5.53 1.51
C THR A 22 -1.16 5.28 1.73
N PHE A 23 -0.52 4.59 0.80
CA PHE A 23 0.93 4.36 0.79
C PHE A 23 1.55 5.20 -0.33
N SER A 24 2.59 5.97 0.01
CA SER A 24 3.32 6.81 -0.95
C SER A 24 4.68 6.19 -1.24
N PHE A 25 5.04 6.11 -2.52
CA PHE A 25 6.32 5.56 -2.96
C PHE A 25 7.07 6.59 -3.81
N LYS A 26 8.37 6.72 -3.56
CA LYS A 26 9.30 7.46 -4.43
C LYS A 26 9.94 6.49 -5.41
N ALA A 27 9.79 6.76 -6.71
CA ALA A 27 10.54 6.07 -7.75
C ALA A 27 12.03 6.47 -7.64
N LEU A 28 12.93 5.48 -7.71
CA LEU A 28 14.38 5.70 -7.59
C LEU A 28 15.09 5.68 -8.94
N SER A 29 14.65 4.80 -9.83
CA SER A 29 15.21 4.64 -11.17
C SER A 29 14.15 4.07 -12.12
N PRO A 30 14.36 4.15 -13.45
CA PRO A 30 13.54 3.44 -14.42
C PRO A 30 13.61 1.93 -14.19
N GLY A 31 12.49 1.24 -14.42
CA GLY A 31 12.39 -0.19 -14.23
C GLY A 31 10.99 -0.64 -13.87
N THR A 32 10.85 -1.92 -13.57
CA THR A 32 9.60 -2.54 -13.14
C THR A 32 9.74 -3.05 -11.72
N THR A 33 8.75 -2.82 -10.87
CA THR A 33 8.72 -3.37 -9.51
C THR A 33 7.33 -3.88 -9.17
N ASN A 34 7.26 -4.97 -8.43
CA ASN A 34 6.01 -5.51 -7.92
C ASN A 34 5.81 -5.03 -6.49
N LEU A 35 4.64 -4.46 -6.22
CA LEU A 35 4.20 -4.10 -4.89
C LEU A 35 3.23 -5.16 -4.41
N HIS A 36 3.49 -5.73 -3.23
CA HIS A 36 2.62 -6.70 -2.57
C HIS A 36 2.18 -6.14 -1.22
N PHE A 37 0.87 -6.00 -1.07
CA PHE A 37 0.21 -5.54 0.14
C PHE A 37 -0.51 -6.72 0.79
N VAL A 38 -0.38 -6.82 2.11
CA VAL A 38 -1.00 -7.87 2.91
C VAL A 38 -1.78 -7.22 4.05
N LEU A 39 -3.09 -7.44 4.07
CA LEU A 39 -3.96 -7.00 5.16
C LEU A 39 -3.99 -8.08 6.25
N LYS A 40 -3.25 -7.84 7.33
CA LYS A 40 -3.19 -8.74 8.50
C LYS A 40 -2.93 -7.95 9.76
N ARG A 41 -3.19 -8.54 10.93
CA ARG A 41 -2.63 -8.01 12.18
C ARG A 41 -1.11 -8.25 12.17
N SER A 42 -0.34 -7.28 12.64
CA SER A 42 1.13 -7.33 12.51
C SER A 42 1.73 -8.52 13.26
N TRP A 43 1.12 -8.91 14.38
CA TRP A 43 1.53 -10.03 15.23
C TRP A 43 1.03 -11.41 14.77
N GLU A 44 0.12 -11.48 13.80
CA GLU A 44 -0.39 -12.74 13.27
C GLU A 44 0.52 -13.30 12.16
N PRO A 45 0.55 -14.63 11.96
CA PRO A 45 1.30 -15.22 10.86
C PRO A 45 0.69 -14.82 9.51
N LEU A 46 1.48 -14.94 8.43
CA LEU A 46 1.05 -14.54 7.08
C LEU A 46 -0.18 -15.32 6.59
N GLN A 47 -0.33 -16.58 7.01
CA GLN A 47 -1.46 -17.44 6.69
C GLN A 47 -2.79 -16.90 7.22
N SER A 48 -2.76 -16.01 8.22
CA SER A 48 -3.93 -15.34 8.77
C SER A 48 -4.27 -14.03 8.05
N ALA A 49 -3.64 -13.73 6.91
CA ALA A 49 -3.97 -12.56 6.12
C ALA A 49 -5.44 -12.59 5.69
N VAL A 50 -6.13 -11.50 5.95
CA VAL A 50 -7.54 -11.29 5.59
C VAL A 50 -7.65 -11.00 4.10
N ASP A 51 -6.66 -10.30 3.53
CA ASP A 51 -6.64 -9.96 2.11
C ASP A 51 -5.20 -9.72 1.61
N GLN A 52 -5.02 -9.85 0.29
CA GLN A 52 -3.77 -9.57 -0.39
C GLN A 52 -4.02 -8.83 -1.69
N PHE A 53 -3.26 -7.76 -1.91
CA PHE A 53 -3.32 -6.96 -3.13
C PHE A 53 -1.93 -6.88 -3.77
N GLN A 54 -1.87 -7.11 -5.08
CA GLN A 54 -0.63 -7.03 -5.85
C GLN A 54 -0.80 -6.09 -7.02
N THR A 55 0.24 -5.29 -7.28
CA THR A 55 0.28 -4.43 -8.46
C THR A 55 1.70 -4.28 -8.98
N THR A 56 1.83 -4.18 -10.29
CA THR A 56 3.11 -3.94 -10.97
C THR A 56 3.21 -2.48 -11.34
N VAL A 57 4.31 -1.84 -10.94
CA VAL A 57 4.60 -0.44 -11.24
C VAL A 57 5.73 -0.38 -12.25
N HIS A 58 5.47 0.28 -13.38
CA HIS A 58 6.47 0.55 -14.41
C HIS A 58 6.91 2.03 -14.33
N VAL A 59 8.18 2.24 -14.00
CA VAL A 59 8.82 3.56 -14.02
C VAL A 59 9.58 3.70 -15.33
N ARG A 60 9.19 4.68 -16.14
CA ARG A 60 9.88 4.99 -17.39
C ARG A 60 10.97 6.03 -17.16
N ALA A 61 12.03 5.96 -17.96
CA ALA A 61 13.00 7.04 -18.02
C ALA A 61 12.30 8.33 -18.48
N LYS A 62 12.67 9.46 -17.87
CA LYS A 62 12.26 10.76 -18.38
C LYS A 62 12.91 10.94 -19.75
N LYS A 63 12.12 11.14 -20.79
CA LYS A 63 12.68 11.53 -22.10
C LYS A 63 13.36 12.89 -21.91
N GLY A 64 14.63 12.96 -22.32
CA GLY A 64 15.38 14.21 -22.43
C GLY A 64 14.86 15.09 -23.54
#